data_AF-A0A967GZX2-F1
#
_entry.id   AF-A0A967GZX2-F1
#
_cell.length_a   1.000
_cell.length_b   1.000
_cell.length_c   1.000
_cell.angle_alpha   90.00
_cell.angle_beta   90.00
_cell.angle_gamma   90.00
#
_symmetry.space_group_name_H-M   'P 1'
#
loop_
_entity.id
_entity.type
_entity.pdbx_description
1 polymer ?
#
loop_
_entity_poly.entity_id
_entity_poly.type
_entity_poly.pdbx_seq_one_letter_code
_entity_poly.pdbx_strand_id
1 'polypeptide(L)' 'LPSCHTNPVWVTVGGKPVRASKRSAEWCLKGVETCWGQKEKFIDADEMADAKAAYAHARSTYQRIISESEGP' A
#
# COMPACT_ATOMS: atom_id res chain seq x y z
N LEU A 1 16.38 12.46 -18.43
CA LEU A 1 16.23 12.47 -16.95
C LEU A 1 16.60 11.08 -16.45
N PRO A 2 17.37 10.93 -15.35
CA PRO A 2 17.67 9.62 -14.81
C PRO A 2 16.37 9.00 -14.28
N SER A 3 16.02 7.83 -14.80
CA SER A 3 14.87 7.07 -14.30
C SER A 3 15.28 6.36 -13.01
N CYS A 4 14.65 6.68 -11.88
CA CYS A 4 14.81 5.92 -10.64
C CYS A 4 13.91 4.68 -10.70
N HIS A 5 14.40 3.62 -11.33
CA HIS A 5 13.80 2.30 -11.13
C HIS A 5 14.33 1.73 -9.81
N THR A 6 13.48 1.68 -8.78
CA THR A 6 13.78 0.83 -7.62
C THR A 6 13.64 -0.62 -8.06
N ASN A 7 14.69 -1.42 -7.91
CA ASN A 7 14.60 -2.87 -8.01
C ASN A 7 14.37 -3.43 -6.61
N PRO A 8 13.12 -3.73 -6.22
CA PRO A 8 12.83 -4.15 -4.85
C PRO A 8 13.53 -5.48 -4.54
N VAL A 9 14.20 -5.55 -3.39
CA VAL A 9 14.76 -6.80 -2.83
C VAL A 9 14.08 -7.11 -1.51
N TRP A 10 13.50 -8.30 -1.40
CA TRP A 10 12.81 -8.75 -0.19
C TRP A 10 13.78 -9.45 0.76
N VAL A 11 13.83 -8.96 1.99
CA VAL A 11 14.66 -9.52 3.07
C VAL A 11 13.79 -9.76 4.29
N THR A 12 14.16 -10.77 5.07
CA THR A 12 13.58 -11.06 6.39
C THR A 12 14.64 -10.79 7.47
N VAL A 13 14.20 -10.35 8.65
CA VAL A 13 15.06 -10.13 9.81
C VAL A 13 14.52 -11.00 10.95
N GLY A 14 15.31 -11.96 11.43
CA GLY A 14 14.85 -12.92 12.45
C GLY A 14 13.64 -13.76 12.01
N GLY A 15 13.54 -14.08 10.71
CA GLY A 15 12.41 -14.80 10.12
C GLY A 15 11.13 -13.98 9.97
N LYS A 16 11.16 -12.67 10.29
CA LYS A 16 10.02 -11.77 10.17
C LYS A 16 10.20 -10.78 9.02
N PRO A 17 9.11 -10.30 8.39
CA PRO A 17 9.20 -9.24 7.40
C PRO A 17 9.64 -7.92 8.05
N VAL A 18 10.23 -7.02 7.27
CA VAL A 18 10.60 -5.69 7.74
C VAL A 18 9.34 -4.84 7.99
N ARG A 19 9.24 -4.27 9.20
CA ARG A 19 8.12 -3.45 9.72
C ARG A 19 8.64 -2.21 10.46
N ALA A 20 9.56 -1.49 9.83
CA ALA A 20 10.41 -0.51 10.49
C ALA A 20 9.73 0.80 10.91
N SER A 21 8.56 1.16 10.34
CA SER A 21 7.87 2.40 10.70
C SER A 21 6.36 2.30 10.52
N LYS A 22 5.63 2.47 11.62
CA LYS A 22 4.17 2.55 11.62
C LYS A 22 3.69 3.79 10.89
N ARG A 23 4.27 4.96 11.18
CA ARG A 23 3.97 6.22 10.47
C ARG A 23 4.11 6.11 8.95
N SER A 24 5.13 5.41 8.45
CA SER A 24 5.28 5.21 7.00
C SER A 24 4.11 4.40 6.41
N ALA A 25 3.72 3.30 7.07
CA ALA A 25 2.58 2.50 6.64
C ALA A 25 1.24 3.26 6.71
N GLU A 26 1.05 4.09 7.74
CA GLU A 26 -0.11 5.00 7.84
C GLU A 26 -0.14 6.03 6.71
N TRP A 27 1.02 6.60 6.35
CA TRP A 27 1.13 7.51 5.23
C TRP A 27 0.78 6.82 3.91
N CYS A 28 1.26 5.60 3.70
CA CYS A 28 0.90 4.79 2.53
C CYS A 28 -0.60 4.48 2.47
N LEU A 29 -1.24 4.14 3.59
CA LEU A 29 -2.68 3.92 3.65
C LEU A 29 -3.47 5.18 3.27
N LYS A 30 -3.08 6.35 3.79
CA LYS A 30 -3.66 7.64 3.39
C LYS A 30 -3.47 7.93 1.89
N GLY A 31 -2.32 7.53 1.34
CA GLY A 31 -2.04 7.58 -0.09
C GLY A 31 -3.01 6.72 -0.90
N VAL A 32 -3.32 5.49 -0.46
CA VAL A 32 -4.32 4.62 -1.10
C VAL A 32 -5.68 5.29 -1.14
N GLU A 33 -6.15 5.87 -0.03
CA GLU A 33 -7.45 6.57 -0.01
C GLU A 33 -7.47 7.80 -0.92
N THR A 34 -6.38 8.57 -0.93
CA THR A 34 -6.23 9.73 -1.81
C THR A 34 -6.27 9.31 -3.28
N CYS A 35 -5.54 8.25 -3.64
CA CYS A 35 -5.57 7.68 -4.97
C CYS A 35 -6.97 7.19 -5.35
N TRP A 36 -7.72 6.57 -4.44
CA TRP A 36 -9.08 6.11 -4.71
C TRP A 36 -10.01 7.28 -5.03
N GLY A 37 -10.09 8.29 -4.14
CA GLY A 37 -10.98 9.43 -4.32
C GLY A 37 -10.65 10.28 -5.57
N GLN A 38 -9.40 10.24 -6.05
CA GLN A 38 -9.04 10.88 -7.32
C GLN A 38 -9.37 10.05 -8.55
N LYS A 39 -9.24 8.71 -8.46
CA LYS A 39 -9.30 7.81 -9.62
C LYS A 39 -10.65 7.16 -9.84
N GLU A 40 -11.46 6.92 -8.80
CA GLU A 40 -12.69 6.12 -8.90
C GLU A 40 -13.64 6.61 -9.99
N LYS A 41 -13.74 7.94 -10.19
CA LYS A 41 -14.60 8.56 -11.21
C LYS A 41 -14.13 8.36 -12.64
N PHE A 42 -12.91 7.86 -12.84
CA PHE A 42 -12.29 7.61 -14.14
C PHE A 42 -12.12 6.12 -14.44
N ILE A 43 -12.58 5.24 -13.55
CA ILE A 43 -12.52 3.79 -13.74
C ILE A 43 -13.77 3.38 -14.51
N ASP A 44 -13.58 2.58 -15.57
CA ASP A 44 -14.69 2.10 -16.38
C ASP A 44 -15.62 1.17 -15.57
N ALA A 45 -16.89 1.14 -15.97
CA ALA A 45 -17.93 0.46 -15.20
C ALA A 45 -17.70 -1.06 -15.10
N ASP A 46 -17.13 -1.66 -16.14
CA ASP A 46 -16.75 -3.07 -16.21
C ASP A 46 -15.50 -3.39 -15.38
N GLU A 47 -14.60 -2.42 -15.17
CA GLU A 47 -13.40 -2.57 -14.31
C GLU A 47 -13.65 -2.23 -12.83
N MET A 48 -14.79 -1.61 -12.50
CA MET A 48 -15.07 -1.08 -11.16
C MET A 48 -15.05 -2.15 -10.06
N ALA A 49 -15.47 -3.38 -10.36
CA ALA A 49 -15.46 -4.48 -9.40
C ALA A 49 -14.03 -4.87 -9.01
N ASP A 50 -13.17 -5.05 -10.01
CA ASP A 50 -11.76 -5.39 -9.83
C ASP A 50 -11.00 -4.25 -9.16
N ALA A 51 -11.30 -3.01 -9.54
CA ALA A 51 -10.74 -1.84 -8.88
C ALA A 51 -11.06 -1.81 -7.38
N LYS A 52 -12.33 -2.03 -7.01
CA LYS A 52 -12.72 -2.10 -5.59
C LYS A 52 -11.98 -3.21 -4.85
N ALA A 53 -11.85 -4.39 -5.46
CA ALA A 53 -11.13 -5.52 -4.88
C ALA A 53 -9.64 -5.21 -4.68
N ALA A 54 -8.99 -4.62 -5.68
CA ALA A 54 -7.57 -4.24 -5.62
C ALA A 54 -7.31 -3.18 -4.52
N TYR A 55 -8.14 -2.15 -4.45
CA TYR A 55 -8.03 -1.12 -3.41
C TYR A 55 -8.36 -1.67 -2.01
N ALA A 56 -9.33 -2.58 -1.87
CA ALA A 56 -9.60 -3.27 -0.61
C ALA A 56 -8.40 -4.11 -0.15
N HIS A 57 -7.77 -4.85 -1.07
CA HIS A 57 -6.55 -5.60 -0.78
C HIS A 57 -5.41 -4.67 -0.33
N ALA A 58 -5.20 -3.53 -1.01
CA ALA A 58 -4.20 -2.54 -0.61
C ALA A 58 -4.46 -1.98 0.79
N ARG A 59 -5.72 -1.61 1.12
CA ARG A 59 -6.12 -1.16 2.46
C ARG A 59 -5.80 -2.20 3.53
N SER A 60 -6.24 -3.44 3.31
CA SER A 60 -6.02 -4.54 4.26
C SER A 60 -4.53 -4.82 4.48
N THR A 61 -3.72 -4.71 3.43
CA THR A 61 -2.26 -4.90 3.49
C THR A 61 -1.63 -3.85 4.39
N TYR A 62 -1.92 -2.56 4.17
CA TYR A 62 -1.33 -1.51 5.00
C TYR A 62 -1.88 -1.52 6.42
N GLN A 63 -3.16 -1.82 6.64
CA GLN A 63 -3.72 -2.01 7.99
C GLN A 63 -3.00 -3.13 8.74
N ARG A 64 -2.74 -4.26 8.08
CA ARG A 64 -1.97 -5.36 8.66
C ARG A 64 -0.54 -4.93 8.98
N ILE A 65 0.15 -4.26 8.05
CA ILE A 65 1.52 -3.74 8.28
C ILE A 65 1.56 -2.77 9.47
N ILE A 66 0.56 -1.88 9.61
CA ILE A 66 0.43 -0.96 10.74
C ILE A 66 0.31 -1.72 12.06
N SER A 67 -0.48 -2.80 12.08
CA SER A 67 -0.63 -3.66 13.27
C SER A 67 0.62 -4.48 13.59
N GLU A 68 1.41 -4.83 12.57
CA GLU A 68 2.66 -5.60 12.69
C GLU A 68 3.88 -4.71 12.99
N SER A 69 3.76 -3.38 12.95
CA SER A 69 4.88 -2.45 13.15
C SER A 69 5.02 -2.04 14.62
N GLU A 70 6.21 -2.26 15.18
CA GLU A 70 6.57 -1.87 16.54
C GLU A 70 7.34 -0.54 16.50
N GLY A 71 6.74 0.53 17.04
CA GLY A 71 7.30 1.88 17.07
C GLY A 71 6.40 2.94 16.43
N PRO A 72 6.60 4.25 16.74
CA PRO A 72 5.87 5.34 16.09
C PRO A 72 6.17 5.47 14.58
#